data_AF-A0A7C5KMP2-F1
#
_entry.id   AF-A0A7C5KMP2-F1
#
_cell.length_a   1.000
_cell.length_b   1.000
_cell.length_c   1.000
_cell.angle_alpha   90.00
_cell.angle_beta   90.00
_cell.angle_gamma   90.00
#
_symmetry.space_group_name_H-M   'P 1'
#
loop_
_entity.id
_entity.type
_entity.pdbx_description
1 polymer ?
#
loop_
_entity_poly.entity_id
_entity_poly.type
_entity_poly.pdbx_seq_one_letter_code
_entity_poly.pdbx_strand_id
1 'polypeptide(L)'
;MYPHERSLVKKFEGRPFVLIGVNSDSDRERLKKRMAKEGISWRSFFDGGSTNGPIANQWNVMAWPTIYLLDHEGRIRFKDLRGSKLEKAIEKLVAQAEESMKD
;
A
#
# COMPACT_ATOMS: atom_id res chain seq x y z
N MET A 1 5.36 4.31 -10.34
CA MET A 1 4.54 3.61 -9.34
C MET A 1 4.45 2.16 -9.77
N TYR A 2 3.37 1.65 -10.40
CA TYR A 2 3.04 0.21 -10.42
C TYR A 2 4.19 -0.81 -10.59
N PRO A 3 5.21 -0.62 -11.45
CA PRO A 3 6.37 -1.53 -11.47
C PRO A 3 7.06 -1.71 -10.11
N HIS A 4 7.22 -0.64 -9.33
CA HIS A 4 7.86 -0.68 -8.01
C HIS A 4 6.98 -1.43 -6.99
N GLU A 5 5.68 -1.12 -6.92
CA GLU A 5 4.75 -1.84 -6.06
C GLU A 5 4.65 -3.33 -6.41
N ARG A 6 4.62 -3.69 -7.70
CA ARG A 6 4.69 -5.09 -8.15
C ARG A 6 5.97 -5.76 -7.66
N SER A 7 7.11 -5.06 -7.74
CA SER A 7 8.39 -5.62 -7.25
C SER A 7 8.39 -5.83 -5.73
N LEU A 8 7.75 -4.96 -4.94
CA LEU A 8 7.61 -5.13 -3.49
C LEU A 8 6.75 -6.34 -3.15
N VAL A 9 5.57 -6.45 -3.78
CA VAL A 9 4.66 -7.59 -3.56
C VAL A 9 5.35 -8.91 -3.89
N LYS A 10 6.08 -8.97 -5.00
CA LYS A 10 6.85 -10.17 -5.38
C LYS A 10 8.02 -10.45 -4.43
N LYS A 11 8.77 -9.42 -4.04
CA LYS A 11 9.96 -9.57 -3.17
C LYS A 11 9.60 -10.13 -1.80
N PHE A 12 8.46 -9.71 -1.24
CA PHE A 12 8.01 -10.12 0.08
C PHE A 12 6.89 -11.18 0.03
N GLU A 13 6.72 -11.85 -1.10
CA GLU A 13 5.77 -12.97 -1.22
C GLU A 13 6.14 -14.09 -0.22
N GLY A 14 5.13 -14.61 0.49
CA GLY A 14 5.32 -15.62 1.54
C GLY A 14 5.85 -15.06 2.88
N ARG A 15 6.09 -13.75 2.98
CA ARG A 15 6.51 -13.07 4.22
C ARG A 15 5.34 -12.23 4.77
N PRO A 16 5.37 -11.78 6.04
CA PRO A 16 4.29 -10.99 6.63
C PRO A 16 4.30 -9.53 6.13
N PHE A 17 4.02 -9.36 4.84
CA PHE A 17 3.91 -8.09 4.14
C PHE A 17 2.66 -8.07 3.28
N VAL A 18 1.92 -6.97 3.34
CA VAL A 18 0.76 -6.72 2.48
C VAL A 18 0.84 -5.31 1.94
N LEU A 19 0.63 -5.16 0.63
CA LEU A 19 0.36 -3.88 0.01
C LEU A 19 -1.15 -3.69 -0.14
N ILE A 20 -1.65 -2.51 0.23
CA ILE A 20 -3.05 -2.13 0.05
C ILE A 20 -3.12 -0.85 -0.79
N GLY A 21 -3.88 -0.91 -1.88
CA GLY A 21 -4.20 0.27 -2.71
C GLY A 21 -5.50 0.94 -2.25
N VAL A 22 -5.51 2.27 -2.20
CA VAL A 22 -6.75 3.07 -2.02
C VAL A 22 -6.84 4.00 -3.23
N ASN A 23 -7.88 3.83 -4.04
CA ASN A 23 -8.01 4.49 -5.34
C ASN A 23 -9.09 5.57 -5.29
N SER A 24 -8.72 6.78 -5.70
CA SER A 24 -9.60 7.96 -5.74
C SER A 24 -10.16 8.25 -7.14
N ASP A 25 -10.01 7.32 -8.09
CA ASP A 25 -10.59 7.43 -9.43
C ASP A 25 -12.11 7.65 -9.35
N SER A 26 -12.66 8.49 -10.23
CA SER A 26 -14.10 8.77 -10.26
C SER A 26 -14.95 7.68 -10.93
N ASP A 27 -14.34 6.85 -11.76
CA ASP A 27 -15.01 5.78 -12.50
C ASP A 27 -14.47 4.41 -12.08
N ARG A 28 -15.33 3.65 -11.40
CA ARG A 28 -15.01 2.32 -10.87
C ARG A 28 -14.75 1.28 -11.98
N GLU A 29 -15.47 1.35 -13.10
CA GLU A 29 -15.30 0.40 -14.20
C GLU A 29 -14.02 0.69 -14.97
N ARG A 30 -13.70 1.96 -15.17
CA ARG A 30 -12.40 2.36 -15.72
C ARG A 30 -11.24 1.94 -14.83
N LEU A 31 -11.38 2.09 -13.50
CA LEU A 31 -10.39 1.60 -12.54
C LEU A 31 -10.18 0.09 -12.68
N LYS A 32 -11.26 -0.71 -12.67
CA LYS A 32 -11.15 -2.18 -12.85
C LYS A 32 -10.39 -2.56 -14.12
N LYS A 33 -10.72 -1.93 -15.26
CA LYS A 33 -10.03 -2.17 -16.53
C LYS A 33 -8.54 -1.82 -16.45
N ARG A 34 -8.20 -0.71 -15.79
CA ARG A 34 -6.80 -0.31 -15.59
C ARG A 34 -6.06 -1.28 -14.68
N MET A 35 -6.67 -1.71 -13.58
CA MET A 35 -6.06 -2.70 -12.68
C MET A 35 -5.75 -4.01 -13.40
N ALA A 36 -6.68 -4.51 -14.23
CA ALA A 36 -6.47 -5.71 -15.04
C ALA A 36 -5.32 -5.50 -16.06
N LYS A 37 -5.33 -4.38 -16.78
CA LYS A 37 -4.29 -4.04 -17.78
C LYS A 37 -2.90 -3.93 -17.16
N GLU A 38 -2.81 -3.31 -15.98
CA GLU A 38 -1.54 -3.05 -15.30
C GLU A 38 -1.09 -4.22 -14.39
N GLY A 39 -1.85 -5.32 -14.35
CA GLY A 39 -1.51 -6.48 -13.52
C GLY A 39 -1.44 -6.13 -12.03
N ILE A 40 -2.36 -5.30 -11.55
CA ILE A 40 -2.46 -4.94 -10.12
C ILE A 40 -3.11 -6.11 -9.38
N SER A 41 -2.28 -6.89 -8.67
CA SER A 41 -2.69 -8.11 -7.96
C SER A 41 -2.96 -7.89 -6.47
N TRP A 42 -2.46 -6.80 -5.88
CA TRP A 42 -2.67 -6.52 -4.47
C TRP A 42 -4.08 -6.00 -4.18
N ARG A 43 -4.54 -6.23 -2.95
CA ARG A 43 -5.87 -5.80 -2.51
C ARG A 43 -6.00 -4.28 -2.65
N SER A 44 -7.09 -3.86 -3.27
CA SER A 44 -7.34 -2.46 -3.58
C SER A 44 -8.78 -2.08 -3.25
N PHE A 45 -8.96 -0.87 -2.72
CA PHE A 45 -10.25 -0.27 -2.38
C PHE A 45 -10.56 0.87 -3.35
N PHE A 46 -11.85 1.01 -3.69
CA PHE A 46 -12.37 2.17 -4.39
C PHE A 46 -12.90 3.16 -3.35
N ASP A 47 -12.32 4.34 -3.30
CA ASP A 47 -12.55 5.33 -2.25
C ASP A 47 -13.56 6.39 -2.67
N GLY A 48 -14.79 5.95 -2.95
CA GLY A 48 -15.93 6.85 -3.11
C GLY A 48 -15.93 7.75 -4.35
N GLY A 49 -15.06 7.52 -5.34
CA GLY A 49 -15.14 8.23 -6.62
C GLY A 49 -14.56 9.64 -6.64
N SER A 50 -13.79 10.03 -5.62
CA SER A 50 -13.16 11.34 -5.56
C SER A 50 -11.86 11.31 -4.77
N THR A 51 -11.07 12.37 -4.86
CA THR A 51 -9.88 12.57 -4.02
C THR A 51 -10.20 12.83 -2.55
N ASN A 52 -11.47 13.08 -2.22
CA ASN A 52 -11.99 13.31 -0.86
C ASN A 52 -12.91 12.14 -0.46
N GLY A 53 -12.54 10.91 -0.82
CA GLY A 53 -13.25 9.70 -0.41
C GLY A 53 -13.24 9.48 1.11
N PRO A 54 -14.12 8.61 1.63
CA PRO A 54 -14.22 8.36 3.07
C PRO A 54 -12.89 7.92 3.70
N ILE A 55 -12.09 7.08 3.02
CA ILE A 55 -10.79 6.61 3.53
C ILE A 55 -9.77 7.75 3.47
N ALA A 56 -9.64 8.43 2.32
CA ALA A 56 -8.71 9.55 2.17
C ALA A 56 -8.95 10.66 3.21
N ASN A 57 -10.22 11.01 3.48
CA ASN A 57 -10.57 11.99 4.50
C ASN A 57 -10.22 11.50 5.90
N GLN A 58 -10.61 10.27 6.26
CA GLN A 58 -10.32 9.71 7.59
C GLN A 58 -8.82 9.61 7.87
N TRP A 59 -8.02 9.36 6.84
CA TRP A 59 -6.56 9.27 6.92
C TRP A 59 -5.82 10.58 6.63
N ASN A 60 -6.55 11.71 6.55
CA ASN A 60 -6.02 13.04 6.30
C ASN A 60 -5.04 13.09 5.11
N VAL A 61 -5.45 12.49 3.99
CA VAL A 61 -4.69 12.50 2.73
C VAL A 61 -4.91 13.83 2.02
N MET A 62 -3.83 14.59 1.85
CA MET A 62 -3.87 15.93 1.25
C MET A 62 -3.25 16.01 -0.15
N ALA A 63 -2.52 14.95 -0.56
CA ALA A 63 -1.84 14.89 -1.85
C ALA A 63 -1.67 13.44 -2.31
N TRP A 64 -1.57 13.26 -3.64
CA TRP A 64 -1.41 11.95 -4.27
C TRP A 64 -0.07 11.86 -5.00
N PRO A 65 0.70 10.77 -4.85
CA PRO A 65 0.47 9.66 -3.92
C PRO A 65 0.84 10.02 -2.47
N THR A 66 0.11 9.48 -1.51
CA THR A 66 0.52 9.38 -0.09
C THR A 66 0.78 7.91 0.24
N ILE A 67 1.86 7.61 0.96
CA ILE A 67 2.15 6.23 1.45
C ILE A 67 2.22 6.24 2.96
N TYR A 68 1.48 5.35 3.58
CA TYR A 68 1.60 5.02 4.99
C TYR A 68 2.22 3.63 5.12
N LEU A 69 3.25 3.52 5.97
CA LEU A 69 3.85 2.23 6.31
C LEU A 69 3.50 1.91 7.76
N LEU A 70 2.75 0.83 7.94
CA LEU A 70 2.33 0.32 9.23
C LEU A 70 3.19 -0.89 9.61
N ASP A 71 3.41 -1.10 10.91
CA ASP A 71 3.97 -2.35 11.42
C ASP A 71 2.90 -3.42 11.69
N HIS A 72 3.34 -4.61 12.13
CA HIS A 72 2.46 -5.75 12.40
C HIS A 72 1.52 -5.55 13.59
N GLU A 73 1.75 -4.54 14.43
CA GLU A 73 0.84 -4.12 15.50
C GLU A 73 -0.18 -3.08 15.02
N GLY A 74 -0.16 -2.71 13.73
CA GLY A 74 -1.07 -1.74 13.14
C GLY A 74 -0.70 -0.28 13.40
N ARG A 75 0.52 0.02 13.87
CA ARG A 75 0.97 1.38 14.15
C ARG A 75 1.60 2.00 12.91
N ILE A 76 1.26 3.25 12.61
CA ILE A 76 1.94 4.01 11.53
C ILE A 76 3.37 4.31 11.98
N ARG A 77 4.35 3.81 11.23
CA ARG A 77 5.77 4.02 11.51
C ARG A 77 6.39 5.08 10.63
N PHE A 78 5.91 5.17 9.40
CA PHE A 78 6.38 6.17 8.45
C PHE A 78 5.24 6.68 7.58
N LYS A 79 5.34 7.95 7.21
CA LYS A 79 4.55 8.59 6.18
C LYS A 79 5.48 9.08 5.09
N ASP A 80 5.08 8.87 3.85
CA ASP A 80 5.72 9.37 2.65
C ASP A 80 7.16 8.95 2.36
N LEU A 81 7.58 7.76 2.84
CA LEU A 81 8.80 7.12 2.36
C LEU A 81 8.67 6.65 0.90
N ARG A 82 9.78 6.73 0.15
CA ARG A 82 9.86 6.33 -1.26
C ARG A 82 11.20 5.64 -1.56
N GLY A 83 11.24 4.91 -2.68
CA GLY A 83 12.46 4.29 -3.22
C GLY A 83 13.19 3.41 -2.19
N SER A 84 14.52 3.49 -2.17
CA SER A 84 15.36 2.66 -1.31
C SER A 84 15.10 2.86 0.19
N LYS A 85 14.63 4.05 0.62
CA LYS A 85 14.27 4.30 2.02
C LYS A 85 13.02 3.51 2.42
N LEU A 86 12.02 3.46 1.54
CA LEU A 86 10.81 2.66 1.75
C LEU A 86 11.14 1.17 1.83
N GLU A 87 11.93 0.66 0.88
CA GLU A 87 12.33 -0.75 0.86
C GLU A 87 13.06 -1.20 2.12
N LYS A 88 14.03 -0.40 2.59
CA LYS A 88 14.76 -0.68 3.84
C LYS A 88 13.84 -0.66 5.06
N ALA A 89 12.87 0.25 5.09
CA ALA A 89 11.90 0.32 6.18
C ALA A 89 10.96 -0.89 6.18
N ILE A 90 10.47 -1.32 5.00
CA ILE A 90 9.66 -2.54 4.87
C ILE A 90 10.45 -3.75 5.36
N GLU A 91 11.68 -3.95 4.88
CA GLU A 91 12.53 -5.08 5.28
C GLU A 91 12.69 -5.16 6.81
N LYS A 92 12.95 -4.02 7.45
CA LYS A 92 13.07 -3.93 8.90
C LYS A 92 11.77 -4.33 9.62
N LEU A 93 10.62 -3.82 9.18
CA LEU A 93 9.34 -4.11 9.84
C LEU A 93 8.88 -5.55 9.60
N VAL A 94 9.16 -6.11 8.42
CA VAL A 94 8.88 -7.52 8.13
C VAL A 94 9.73 -8.42 9.03
N ALA A 95 11.02 -8.15 9.17
CA ALA A 95 11.89 -8.91 10.09
C ALA A 95 11.40 -8.84 11.55
N GLN A 96 10.91 -7.67 11.99
CA GLN A 96 10.31 -7.53 13.33
C GLN A 96 9.03 -8.36 13.49
N ALA A 97 8.20 -8.43 12.44
CA ALA A 97 6.99 -9.24 12.44
C ALA A 97 7.28 -10.75 12.42
N GLU A 98 8.30 -11.17 11.67
CA GLU A 98 8.75 -12.57 11.64
C GLU A 98 9.30 -13.03 12.99
N GLU A 99 10.00 -12.15 13.72
CA GLU A 99 10.51 -12.45 15.04
C GLU A 99 9.38 -12.62 16.08
N SER A 100 8.38 -11.74 16.07
CA SER A 100 7.25 -11.81 17.02
C SER A 100 6.30 -13.00 16.79
N MET A 101 6.44 -13.72 15.67
CA MET A 101 5.66 -14.93 15.37
C MET A 101 6.35 -16.23 15.83
N LYS A 102 7.59 -16.15 16.33
CA LYS A 102 8.33 -17.32 16.84
C LYS A 102 8.04 -17.63 18.30
N ASP A 103 7.47 -16.67 19.02
CA ASP A 103 7.02 -16.77 20.41
C ASP A 103 5.61 -17.36 20.49
#